data_AF-A0A3N0WHA7-F1
#
_entry.id   AF-A0A3N0WHA7-F1
#
_cell.length_a   1.000
_cell.length_b   1.000
_cell.length_c   1.000
_cell.angle_alpha   90.00
_cell.angle_beta   90.00
_cell.angle_gamma   90.00
#
_symmetry.space_group_name_H-M   'P 1'
#
loop_
_entity.id
_entity.type
_entity.pdbx_description
1 polymer ?
#
loop_
_entity_poly.entity_id
_entity_poly.type
_entity_poly.pdbx_seq_one_letter_code
_entity_poly.pdbx_strand_id
1 'polypeptide(L)'
;MDRVNHDGENASPETQTQNTAQDNDKMKTANSQKMDDKRAENEEKDKTEEGLLLAIDGAKIKFNAHMGTFKVLNNVPTTQDKLTGTVVEKQILNFIFDDGFQMISLTDWQDFGTAKVQENYVLLKKSTLPGTGKMPGNVPPETGKIEFVTSGQVNVPESIDAKGAPVPEEKEKVNGYFYNYNGTFEGQVIGQKIGTNNDVYACEGRGSEKDVYLKIKKLTTKHEQFIRDASTTYGESSAAYNVIDKLEFFAIASVHKRNKKAYGVNSDFAKKFRSLKDSERNNNEAMRHSIAAEINALLKGHDYSNGAKQWDGAEQTNLPKDSDSSSNGRFMFKVNVMGWDILDEHYISWQAAIKSKFGDKFFNVPQKKYAVSNYGGMKNKDKIRLQSVAQYALTMFWKEVDIKKPEEK
;
A
#
# COMPACT_ATOMS: atom_id res chain seq x y z
N MET A 1 48.09 51.35 35.35
CA MET A 1 47.36 52.21 36.30
C MET A 1 45.93 51.72 36.34
N ASP A 2 45.56 51.12 37.48
CA ASP A 2 44.28 51.21 38.21
C ASP A 2 42.99 51.48 37.42
N ARG A 3 41.85 50.80 37.64
CA ARG A 3 41.37 50.08 38.83
C ARG A 3 40.16 49.22 38.46
N VAL A 4 40.06 48.07 39.11
CA VAL A 4 38.91 47.16 39.17
C VAL A 4 37.77 47.81 39.99
N ASN A 5 36.52 47.50 39.66
CA ASN A 5 35.45 47.29 40.65
C ASN A 5 34.45 46.23 40.14
N HIS A 6 34.17 45.29 41.02
CA HIS A 6 33.34 44.10 40.86
C HIS A 6 31.89 44.35 41.30
N ASP A 7 31.00 43.54 40.71
CA ASP A 7 29.86 42.81 41.31
C ASP A 7 28.49 43.08 40.67
N GLY A 8 27.82 41.98 40.32
CA GLY A 8 26.61 41.94 39.50
C GLY A 8 25.31 41.77 40.26
N GLU A 9 24.20 41.77 39.51
CA GLU A 9 23.02 40.90 39.67
C GLU A 9 21.98 41.16 38.56
N ASN A 10 21.46 40.06 38.00
CA ASN A 10 20.16 39.82 37.35
C ASN A 10 19.54 40.79 36.31
N ALA A 11 19.44 40.31 35.06
CA ALA A 11 18.25 40.46 34.22
C ALA A 11 18.13 39.30 33.20
N SER A 12 16.94 38.67 33.16
CA SER A 12 16.56 37.53 32.30
C SER A 12 16.56 37.83 30.78
N PRO A 13 16.65 36.80 29.93
CA PRO A 13 16.54 36.94 28.47
C PRO A 13 15.08 36.84 27.98
N GLU A 14 14.53 37.93 27.48
CA GLU A 14 13.48 37.97 26.45
C GLU A 14 14.16 38.64 25.22
N THR A 15 14.02 38.27 23.96
CA THR A 15 12.92 37.63 23.23
C THR A 15 13.49 37.11 21.88
N GLN A 16 13.38 35.82 21.58
CA GLN A 16 13.46 35.28 20.20
C GLN A 16 12.57 34.01 20.09
N THR A 17 11.27 34.18 20.34
CA THR A 17 10.27 33.10 20.22
C THR A 17 8.96 33.56 19.56
N GLN A 18 8.96 34.68 18.82
CA GLN A 18 7.73 35.20 18.20
C GLN A 18 7.58 34.97 16.68
N ASN A 19 8.61 34.50 15.96
CA ASN A 19 8.49 34.29 14.51
C ASN A 19 8.05 32.88 14.07
N THR A 20 8.00 31.88 14.96
CA THR A 20 7.61 30.50 14.59
C THR A 20 6.12 30.22 14.69
N ALA A 21 5.34 31.04 15.41
CA ALA A 21 3.89 30.85 15.54
C ALA A 21 3.11 31.40 14.32
N GLN A 22 3.48 32.57 13.80
CA GLN A 22 2.83 33.17 12.61
C GLN A 22 3.08 32.38 11.32
N ASP A 23 4.23 31.72 11.18
CA ASP A 23 4.52 30.84 10.03
C ASP A 23 3.76 29.52 10.10
N ASN A 24 3.52 28.99 11.30
CA ASN A 24 2.71 27.78 11.49
C ASN A 24 1.22 28.01 11.22
N ASP A 25 0.67 29.17 11.58
CA ASP A 25 -0.72 29.51 11.24
C ASP A 25 -0.89 29.80 9.75
N LYS A 26 0.05 30.49 9.10
CA LYS A 26 0.03 30.63 7.62
C LYS A 26 0.18 29.30 6.90
N MET A 27 1.02 28.39 7.39
CA MET A 27 1.12 27.02 6.84
C MET A 27 -0.14 26.20 7.10
N LYS A 28 -0.80 26.33 8.26
CA LYS A 28 -2.09 25.65 8.54
C LYS A 28 -3.22 26.20 7.67
N THR A 29 -3.33 27.51 7.50
CA THR A 29 -4.35 28.12 6.63
C THR A 29 -4.09 27.79 5.15
N ALA A 30 -2.83 27.82 4.69
CA ALA A 30 -2.48 27.42 3.32
C ALA A 30 -2.68 25.92 3.06
N ASN A 31 -2.47 25.06 4.06
CA ASN A 31 -2.77 23.63 3.97
C ASN A 31 -4.28 23.36 4.04
N SER A 32 -5.04 24.13 4.81
CA SER A 32 -6.51 24.05 4.86
C SER A 32 -7.14 24.49 3.53
N GLN A 33 -6.73 25.63 2.97
CA GLN A 33 -7.21 26.11 1.67
C GLN A 33 -6.91 25.10 0.55
N LYS A 34 -5.69 24.51 0.54
CA LYS A 34 -5.31 23.45 -0.41
C LYS A 34 -6.06 22.14 -0.20
N MET A 35 -6.54 21.86 1.00
CA MET A 35 -7.36 20.68 1.30
C MET A 35 -8.81 20.90 0.87
N ASP A 36 -9.34 22.12 1.02
CA ASP A 36 -10.69 22.48 0.61
C ASP A 36 -10.80 22.61 -0.92
N ASP A 37 -9.80 23.17 -1.59
CA ASP A 37 -9.72 23.20 -3.06
C ASP A 37 -9.60 21.78 -3.64
N LYS A 38 -8.81 20.90 -3.00
CA LYS A 38 -8.76 19.47 -3.36
C LYS A 38 -10.07 18.74 -3.09
N ARG A 39 -10.81 19.12 -2.05
CA ARG A 39 -12.12 18.52 -1.75
C ARG A 39 -13.15 18.93 -2.80
N ALA A 40 -13.18 20.19 -3.21
CA ALA A 40 -14.06 20.66 -4.29
C ALA A 40 -13.68 20.05 -5.66
N GLU A 41 -12.38 19.92 -5.95
CA GLU A 41 -11.89 19.27 -7.17
C GLU A 41 -12.23 17.76 -7.17
N ASN A 42 -12.14 17.10 -6.01
CA ASN A 42 -12.56 15.71 -5.87
C ASN A 42 -14.09 15.56 -5.97
N GLU A 43 -14.89 16.47 -5.41
CA GLU A 43 -16.35 16.44 -5.53
C GLU A 43 -16.85 16.65 -6.97
N GLU A 44 -16.16 17.47 -7.76
CA GLU A 44 -16.42 17.63 -9.21
C GLU A 44 -15.98 16.39 -10.01
N LYS A 45 -14.84 15.78 -9.66
CA LYS A 45 -14.38 14.51 -10.24
C LYS A 45 -15.32 13.36 -9.91
N ASP A 46 -15.75 13.24 -8.65
CA ASP A 46 -16.68 12.21 -8.20
C ASP A 46 -18.04 12.32 -8.92
N LYS A 47 -18.55 13.54 -9.14
CA LYS A 47 -19.78 13.75 -9.95
C LYS A 47 -19.58 13.36 -11.42
N THR A 48 -18.41 13.66 -11.98
CA THR A 48 -18.06 13.29 -13.36
C THR A 48 -17.92 11.78 -13.50
N GLU A 49 -17.28 11.11 -12.53
CA GLU A 49 -17.13 9.65 -12.46
C GLU A 49 -18.47 8.94 -12.23
N GLU A 50 -19.34 9.51 -11.39
CA GLU A 50 -20.68 8.96 -11.13
C GLU A 50 -21.58 9.04 -12.38
N GLY A 51 -21.46 10.10 -13.18
CA GLY A 51 -22.15 10.23 -14.47
C GLY A 51 -21.71 9.21 -15.52
N LEU A 52 -20.51 8.63 -15.37
CA LEU A 52 -19.93 7.63 -16.27
C LEU A 52 -20.24 6.18 -15.87
N LEU A 53 -20.99 5.97 -14.78
CA LEU A 53 -21.45 4.64 -14.39
C LEU A 53 -22.38 4.04 -15.44
N LEU A 54 -22.26 2.73 -15.72
CA LEU A 54 -23.17 2.04 -16.64
C LEU A 54 -24.57 1.98 -16.03
N ALA A 55 -25.57 2.39 -16.79
CA ALA A 55 -26.97 2.19 -16.41
C ALA A 55 -27.33 0.71 -16.63
N ILE A 56 -27.76 0.03 -15.58
CA ILE A 56 -28.09 -1.40 -15.59
C ILE A 56 -29.55 -1.63 -15.21
N ASP A 57 -30.05 -2.85 -15.42
CA ASP A 57 -31.40 -3.25 -15.06
C ASP A 57 -31.73 -2.90 -13.58
N GLY A 58 -32.91 -2.32 -13.37
CA GLY A 58 -33.33 -1.82 -12.06
C GLY A 58 -32.82 -0.42 -11.69
N ALA A 59 -32.10 0.26 -12.59
CA ALA A 59 -31.74 1.67 -12.41
C ALA A 59 -32.99 2.56 -12.22
N LYS A 60 -32.90 3.55 -11.34
CA LYS A 60 -33.99 4.51 -11.12
C LYS A 60 -33.95 5.61 -12.17
N ILE A 61 -35.10 5.94 -12.73
CA ILE A 61 -35.26 6.96 -13.76
C ILE A 61 -36.30 8.00 -13.35
N LYS A 62 -36.29 9.13 -14.06
CA LYS A 62 -37.34 10.14 -14.01
C LYS A 62 -37.69 10.65 -15.41
N PHE A 63 -38.93 11.10 -15.58
CA PHE A 63 -39.40 11.90 -16.71
C PHE A 63 -40.21 13.07 -16.13
N ASN A 64 -39.70 14.29 -16.24
CA ASN A 64 -40.22 15.44 -15.47
C ASN A 64 -40.32 15.09 -13.97
N ALA A 65 -41.53 15.09 -13.41
CA ALA A 65 -41.80 14.75 -12.01
C ALA A 65 -42.08 13.24 -11.79
N HIS A 66 -42.24 12.46 -12.86
CA HIS A 66 -42.60 11.04 -12.79
C HIS A 66 -41.37 10.18 -12.54
N MET A 67 -41.36 9.43 -11.45
CA MET A 67 -40.29 8.49 -11.09
C MET A 67 -40.61 7.08 -11.60
N GLY A 68 -39.57 6.34 -11.94
CA GLY A 68 -39.74 4.97 -12.42
C GLY A 68 -38.49 4.12 -12.33
N THR A 69 -38.60 2.94 -12.91
CA THR A 69 -37.54 1.94 -12.97
C THR A 69 -37.25 1.56 -14.42
N PHE A 70 -35.97 1.57 -14.77
CA PHE A 70 -35.48 1.12 -16.05
C PHE A 70 -35.32 -0.40 -16.05
N LYS A 71 -35.80 -1.02 -17.13
CA LYS A 71 -35.76 -2.47 -17.33
C LYS A 71 -35.06 -2.77 -18.65
N VAL A 72 -34.06 -3.65 -18.60
CA VAL A 72 -33.36 -4.14 -19.79
C VAL A 72 -34.08 -5.39 -20.26
N LEU A 73 -34.58 -5.36 -21.50
CA LEU A 73 -35.42 -6.44 -22.03
C LEU A 73 -34.65 -7.36 -22.99
N ASN A 74 -33.56 -6.87 -23.56
CA ASN A 74 -32.71 -7.69 -24.41
C ASN A 74 -31.80 -8.59 -23.58
N ASN A 75 -31.50 -9.78 -24.11
CA ASN A 75 -30.59 -10.73 -23.49
C ASN A 75 -29.12 -10.32 -23.72
N VAL A 76 -28.71 -9.27 -23.00
CA VAL A 76 -27.38 -8.66 -23.06
C VAL A 76 -26.54 -9.03 -21.83
N PRO A 77 -25.21 -9.03 -21.93
CA PRO A 77 -24.32 -9.27 -20.80
C PRO A 77 -24.66 -8.47 -19.54
N THR A 78 -24.41 -9.09 -18.38
CA THR A 78 -24.66 -8.47 -17.09
C THR A 78 -23.47 -7.63 -16.61
N THR A 79 -23.77 -6.55 -15.90
CA THR A 79 -22.83 -5.76 -15.10
C THR A 79 -23.33 -5.82 -13.66
N GLN A 80 -22.51 -6.27 -12.72
CA GLN A 80 -22.92 -6.48 -11.31
C GLN A 80 -24.18 -7.35 -11.19
N ASP A 81 -24.20 -8.47 -11.92
CA ASP A 81 -25.28 -9.46 -11.93
C ASP A 81 -26.65 -8.96 -12.42
N LYS A 82 -26.70 -7.77 -13.03
CA LYS A 82 -27.91 -7.23 -13.69
C LYS A 82 -27.62 -6.93 -15.16
N LEU A 83 -28.62 -7.07 -16.02
CA LEU A 83 -28.45 -6.85 -17.47
C LEU A 83 -27.98 -5.41 -17.74
N THR A 84 -27.02 -5.23 -18.64
CA THR A 84 -26.43 -3.91 -18.95
C THR A 84 -27.32 -3.14 -19.92
N GLY A 85 -27.68 -1.89 -19.61
CA GLY A 85 -28.45 -1.04 -20.50
C GLY A 85 -27.66 -0.67 -21.76
N THR A 86 -28.32 -0.72 -22.92
CA THR A 86 -27.73 -0.30 -24.20
C THR A 86 -28.72 0.56 -24.98
N VAL A 87 -28.25 1.23 -26.03
CA VAL A 87 -29.07 2.14 -26.87
C VAL A 87 -30.25 1.45 -27.57
N VAL A 88 -30.30 0.11 -27.60
CA VAL A 88 -31.47 -0.62 -28.10
C VAL A 88 -32.62 -0.68 -27.10
N GLU A 89 -32.38 -0.37 -25.82
CA GLU A 89 -33.41 -0.24 -24.78
C GLU A 89 -34.15 1.10 -24.93
N LYS A 90 -34.97 1.20 -25.99
CA LYS A 90 -35.77 2.40 -26.31
C LYS A 90 -37.23 2.07 -26.61
N GLN A 91 -37.74 0.96 -26.08
CA GLN A 91 -39.14 0.58 -26.15
C GLN A 91 -39.88 1.11 -24.91
N ILE A 92 -41.18 1.39 -25.04
CA ILE A 92 -42.00 1.86 -23.91
C ILE A 92 -41.92 0.89 -22.72
N LEU A 93 -41.84 -0.42 -22.98
CA LEU A 93 -41.74 -1.46 -21.95
C LEU A 93 -40.42 -1.45 -21.15
N ASN A 94 -39.40 -0.71 -21.61
CA ASN A 94 -38.17 -0.51 -20.85
C ASN A 94 -38.36 0.41 -19.64
N PHE A 95 -39.49 1.11 -19.53
CA PHE A 95 -39.72 2.14 -18.53
C PHE A 95 -41.01 1.89 -17.77
N ILE A 96 -40.89 1.68 -16.46
CA ILE A 96 -42.03 1.41 -15.58
C ILE A 96 -42.11 2.58 -14.60
N PHE A 97 -43.13 3.43 -14.76
CA PHE A 97 -43.36 4.57 -13.87
C PHE A 97 -44.24 4.19 -12.69
N ASP A 98 -43.86 4.65 -11.50
CA ASP A 98 -44.45 4.24 -10.22
C ASP A 98 -45.89 4.77 -10.04
N ASP A 99 -46.24 5.86 -10.73
CA ASP A 99 -47.55 6.52 -10.67
C ASP A 99 -48.48 6.16 -11.85
N GLY A 100 -48.04 5.26 -12.73
CA GLY A 100 -48.80 4.84 -13.90
C GLY A 100 -48.66 5.75 -15.12
N PHE A 101 -47.75 6.73 -15.11
CA PHE A 101 -47.37 7.49 -16.31
C PHE A 101 -46.90 6.55 -17.45
N GLN A 102 -47.24 6.89 -18.69
CA GLN A 102 -46.91 6.06 -19.85
C GLN A 102 -46.23 6.87 -20.95
N MET A 103 -45.13 6.33 -21.47
CA MET A 103 -44.49 6.88 -22.68
C MET A 103 -45.36 6.61 -23.90
N ILE A 104 -45.47 7.60 -24.78
CA ILE A 104 -46.19 7.53 -26.06
C ILE A 104 -45.19 7.40 -27.21
N SER A 105 -44.15 8.23 -27.19
CA SER A 105 -43.11 8.23 -28.22
C SER A 105 -41.75 8.48 -27.60
N LEU A 106 -40.74 7.85 -28.20
CA LEU A 106 -39.34 7.93 -27.81
C LEU A 106 -38.52 8.20 -29.06
N THR A 107 -37.43 8.93 -28.89
CA THR A 107 -36.49 9.26 -29.97
C THR A 107 -35.23 8.39 -29.85
N ASP A 108 -34.05 8.97 -30.01
CA ASP A 108 -32.77 8.29 -29.84
C ASP A 108 -32.09 8.73 -28.56
N TRP A 109 -31.32 7.80 -27.99
CA TRP A 109 -30.50 8.07 -26.81
C TRP A 109 -29.47 9.17 -27.09
N GLN A 110 -29.23 10.00 -26.09
CA GLN A 110 -28.21 11.03 -26.06
C GLN A 110 -27.25 10.76 -24.90
N ASP A 111 -26.02 11.25 -25.00
CA ASP A 111 -25.00 11.14 -23.97
C ASP A 111 -24.71 9.69 -23.50
N PHE A 112 -24.81 8.74 -24.44
CA PHE A 112 -24.48 7.33 -24.22
C PHE A 112 -22.97 7.07 -24.30
N GLY A 113 -22.56 5.92 -23.77
CA GLY A 113 -21.15 5.52 -23.71
C GLY A 113 -20.62 5.04 -25.05
N THR A 114 -19.32 5.16 -25.26
CA THR A 114 -18.64 4.68 -26.47
C THR A 114 -18.34 3.19 -26.45
N ALA A 115 -18.43 2.55 -25.27
CA ALA A 115 -18.29 1.11 -25.14
C ALA A 115 -19.49 0.39 -25.77
N LYS A 116 -19.25 -0.78 -26.37
CA LYS A 116 -20.27 -1.60 -27.01
C LYS A 116 -20.44 -2.93 -26.29
N VAL A 117 -21.69 -3.36 -26.17
CA VAL A 117 -22.09 -4.68 -25.69
C VAL A 117 -22.96 -5.30 -26.79
N GLN A 118 -22.51 -6.43 -27.35
CA GLN A 118 -23.14 -7.07 -28.51
C GLN A 118 -23.41 -6.06 -29.66
N GLU A 119 -22.38 -5.30 -30.05
CA GLU A 119 -22.42 -4.25 -31.08
C GLU A 119 -23.25 -2.98 -30.76
N ASN A 120 -23.99 -2.93 -29.64
CA ASN A 120 -24.79 -1.79 -29.25
C ASN A 120 -24.07 -0.93 -28.20
N TYR A 121 -24.13 0.40 -28.34
CA TYR A 121 -23.54 1.32 -27.37
C TYR A 121 -24.22 1.20 -26.00
N VAL A 122 -23.43 1.27 -24.92
CA VAL A 122 -23.93 1.18 -23.54
C VAL A 122 -24.57 2.49 -23.07
N LEU A 123 -25.53 2.40 -22.17
CA LEU A 123 -26.10 3.55 -21.48
C LEU A 123 -25.30 3.86 -20.22
N LEU A 124 -25.14 5.16 -19.94
CA LEU A 124 -24.49 5.70 -18.75
C LEU A 124 -25.53 6.36 -17.85
N LYS A 125 -25.19 6.62 -16.58
CA LYS A 125 -26.05 7.40 -15.67
C LYS A 125 -26.40 8.77 -16.27
N LYS A 126 -25.47 9.39 -17.01
CA LYS A 126 -25.74 10.66 -17.69
C LYS A 126 -26.58 10.55 -18.97
N SER A 127 -26.84 9.35 -19.47
CA SER A 127 -27.57 9.18 -20.73
C SER A 127 -29.03 9.62 -20.59
N THR A 128 -29.55 10.21 -21.65
CA THR A 128 -30.94 10.71 -21.67
C THR A 128 -31.69 10.27 -22.92
N LEU A 129 -33.00 10.07 -22.81
CA LEU A 129 -33.85 9.67 -23.93
C LEU A 129 -35.03 10.64 -24.06
N PRO A 130 -35.01 11.55 -25.05
CA PRO A 130 -36.12 12.46 -25.29
C PRO A 130 -37.38 11.73 -25.76
N GLY A 131 -38.54 12.19 -25.31
CA GLY A 131 -39.82 11.59 -25.67
C GLY A 131 -41.03 12.41 -25.22
N THR A 132 -42.21 11.87 -25.50
CA THR A 132 -43.50 12.37 -25.02
C THR A 132 -44.21 11.28 -24.26
N GLY A 133 -44.76 11.60 -23.09
CA GLY A 133 -45.58 10.69 -22.29
C GLY A 133 -46.87 11.34 -21.80
N LYS A 134 -47.73 10.59 -21.15
CA LYS A 134 -48.94 11.12 -20.52
C LYS A 134 -49.39 10.27 -19.34
N MET A 135 -50.12 10.90 -18.44
CA MET A 135 -50.93 10.17 -17.46
C MET A 135 -52.15 9.50 -18.13
N PRO A 136 -52.62 8.36 -17.62
CA PRO A 136 -53.89 7.77 -18.02
C PRO A 136 -55.05 8.76 -17.83
N GLY A 137 -56.02 8.76 -18.75
CA GLY A 137 -57.16 9.68 -18.74
C GLY A 137 -57.02 10.85 -19.72
N ASN A 138 -57.81 11.91 -19.50
CA ASN A 138 -57.88 13.08 -20.40
C ASN A 138 -56.89 14.18 -19.99
N VAL A 139 -55.64 13.80 -19.71
CA VAL A 139 -54.55 14.71 -19.35
C VAL A 139 -53.71 15.00 -20.61
N PRO A 140 -53.34 16.26 -20.88
CA PRO A 140 -52.48 16.60 -22.02
C PRO A 140 -51.13 15.86 -21.98
N PRO A 141 -50.55 15.48 -23.13
CA PRO A 141 -49.22 14.88 -23.17
C PRO A 141 -48.12 15.85 -22.73
N GLU A 142 -47.11 15.31 -22.07
CA GLU A 142 -45.91 16.02 -21.62
C GLU A 142 -44.71 15.66 -22.49
N THR A 143 -43.96 16.68 -22.93
CA THR A 143 -42.67 16.50 -23.60
C THR A 143 -41.54 16.67 -22.61
N GLY A 144 -40.52 15.82 -22.71
CA GLY A 144 -39.40 15.82 -21.79
C GLY A 144 -38.35 14.79 -22.19
N LYS A 145 -37.55 14.36 -21.21
CA LYS A 145 -36.54 13.31 -21.39
C LYS A 145 -36.54 12.38 -20.20
N ILE A 146 -36.25 11.12 -20.47
CA ILE A 146 -35.91 10.13 -19.44
C ILE A 146 -34.48 10.41 -19.00
N GLU A 147 -34.28 10.52 -17.69
CA GLU A 147 -32.97 10.71 -17.06
C GLU A 147 -32.77 9.63 -15.99
N PHE A 148 -31.56 9.08 -15.88
CA PHE A 148 -31.24 8.17 -14.78
C PHE A 148 -30.96 8.97 -13.50
N VAL A 149 -31.70 8.63 -12.45
CA VAL A 149 -31.47 9.12 -11.09
C VAL A 149 -30.39 8.28 -10.41
N THR A 150 -30.36 6.98 -10.67
CA THR A 150 -29.27 6.07 -10.28
C THR A 150 -28.85 5.22 -11.45
N SER A 151 -27.61 4.74 -11.47
CA SER A 151 -27.12 3.81 -12.50
C SER A 151 -27.61 2.37 -12.28
N GLY A 152 -28.18 2.06 -11.10
CA GLY A 152 -28.52 0.69 -10.69
C GLY A 152 -27.33 -0.12 -10.17
N GLN A 153 -26.10 0.38 -10.32
CA GLN A 153 -24.88 -0.21 -9.76
C GLN A 153 -24.84 -0.03 -8.23
N VAL A 154 -24.33 -1.05 -7.53
CA VAL A 154 -24.20 -1.09 -6.06
C VAL A 154 -22.82 -0.58 -5.62
N ASN A 155 -21.80 -0.69 -6.47
CA ASN A 155 -20.45 -0.13 -6.23
C ASN A 155 -19.95 0.60 -7.49
N VAL A 156 -19.37 1.79 -7.33
CA VAL A 156 -18.71 2.54 -8.42
C VAL A 156 -17.35 1.88 -8.69
N PRO A 157 -17.08 1.30 -9.89
CA PRO A 157 -15.76 0.80 -10.21
C PRO A 157 -14.78 1.97 -10.46
N GLU A 158 -13.56 1.89 -9.91
CA GLU A 158 -12.45 2.81 -10.22
C GLU A 158 -12.05 2.68 -11.71
N SER A 159 -12.56 3.60 -12.52
CA SER A 159 -12.14 3.97 -13.89
C SER A 159 -12.16 2.87 -14.98
N ILE A 160 -12.78 3.20 -16.11
CA ILE A 160 -12.80 2.40 -17.34
C ILE A 160 -11.92 3.13 -18.36
N ASP A 161 -10.91 2.47 -18.91
CA ASP A 161 -10.38 2.82 -20.24
C ASP A 161 -10.37 1.58 -21.14
N ALA A 162 -10.88 1.77 -22.34
CA ALA A 162 -11.31 0.78 -23.31
C ALA A 162 -10.38 0.79 -24.52
N LYS A 163 -9.73 -0.34 -24.81
CA LYS A 163 -9.29 -0.68 -26.17
C LYS A 163 -9.01 -2.19 -26.33
N GLY A 164 -9.80 -2.81 -27.21
CA GLY A 164 -9.52 -4.08 -27.90
C GLY A 164 -9.87 -5.35 -27.13
N ALA A 165 -11.13 -5.81 -27.23
CA ALA A 165 -11.52 -7.13 -26.72
C ALA A 165 -10.94 -8.26 -27.60
N PRO A 166 -10.20 -9.23 -27.05
CA PRO A 166 -10.10 -10.56 -27.59
C PRO A 166 -11.30 -11.41 -27.12
N VAL A 167 -11.58 -12.46 -27.90
CA VAL A 167 -12.43 -13.62 -27.62
C VAL A 167 -12.38 -14.04 -26.14
N PRO A 168 -13.46 -14.59 -25.53
CA PRO A 168 -13.40 -15.09 -24.16
C PRO A 168 -12.30 -16.15 -24.05
N GLU A 169 -11.15 -15.76 -23.49
CA GLU A 169 -10.34 -16.71 -22.76
C GLU A 169 -11.26 -17.16 -21.62
N GLU A 170 -11.50 -18.46 -21.49
CA GLU A 170 -11.74 -19.01 -20.14
C GLU A 170 -10.78 -18.26 -19.23
N LYS A 171 -11.27 -17.59 -18.16
CA LYS A 171 -10.35 -17.09 -17.14
C LYS A 171 -9.74 -18.34 -16.52
N GLU A 172 -8.68 -18.84 -17.15
CA GLU A 172 -8.15 -20.15 -16.86
C GLU A 172 -7.67 -20.10 -15.43
N LYS A 173 -8.27 -20.94 -14.60
CA LYS A 173 -7.84 -21.13 -13.24
C LYS A 173 -6.39 -21.59 -13.31
N VAL A 174 -5.52 -20.95 -12.54
CA VAL A 174 -4.09 -21.25 -12.56
C VAL A 174 -3.72 -21.93 -11.25
N ASN A 175 -2.97 -23.02 -11.33
CA ASN A 175 -2.41 -23.66 -10.16
C ASN A 175 -1.44 -22.73 -9.43
N GLY A 176 -1.49 -22.74 -8.10
CA GLY A 176 -0.52 -22.06 -7.25
C GLY A 176 -1.13 -21.52 -5.97
N TYR A 177 -0.30 -20.75 -5.27
CA TYR A 177 -0.64 -20.04 -4.03
C TYR A 177 -0.81 -18.56 -4.31
N PHE A 178 -1.88 -17.97 -3.79
CA PHE A 178 -2.27 -16.59 -4.04
C PHE A 178 -2.19 -15.79 -2.75
N TYR A 179 -1.46 -14.68 -2.80
CA TYR A 179 -1.32 -13.74 -1.70
C TYR A 179 -1.70 -12.34 -2.16
N ASN A 180 -2.39 -11.60 -1.31
CA ASN A 180 -2.61 -10.18 -1.49
C ASN A 180 -1.27 -9.41 -1.34
N TYR A 181 -1.14 -8.24 -1.97
CA TYR A 181 0.02 -7.37 -1.78
C TYR A 181 0.28 -6.96 -0.32
N ASN A 182 -0.74 -6.99 0.54
CA ASN A 182 -0.59 -6.79 1.99
C ASN A 182 -0.08 -8.03 2.76
N GLY A 183 0.22 -9.13 2.06
CA GLY A 183 0.75 -10.37 2.62
C GLY A 183 -0.31 -11.36 3.13
N THR A 184 -1.60 -11.06 2.97
CA THR A 184 -2.69 -11.99 3.31
C THR A 184 -2.72 -13.14 2.31
N PHE A 185 -2.79 -14.38 2.80
CA PHE A 185 -3.04 -15.55 1.98
C PHE A 185 -4.51 -15.59 1.54
N GLU A 186 -4.74 -15.60 0.23
CA GLU A 186 -6.06 -15.59 -0.39
C GLU A 186 -6.53 -17.00 -0.75
N GLY A 187 -5.63 -17.93 -1.04
CA GLY A 187 -5.98 -19.32 -1.26
C GLY A 187 -4.98 -20.09 -2.13
N GLN A 188 -5.25 -21.37 -2.32
CA GLN A 188 -4.47 -22.27 -3.16
C GLN A 188 -5.39 -22.91 -4.20
N VAL A 189 -4.91 -22.99 -5.44
CA VAL A 189 -5.59 -23.69 -6.53
C VAL A 189 -4.71 -24.82 -7.02
N ILE A 190 -5.32 -25.99 -7.22
CA ILE A 190 -4.66 -27.20 -7.72
C ILE A 190 -5.53 -27.86 -8.80
N GLY A 191 -4.93 -28.75 -9.59
CA GLY A 191 -5.65 -29.57 -10.58
C GLY A 191 -6.02 -28.87 -11.88
N GLN A 192 -5.44 -27.70 -12.16
CA GLN A 192 -5.63 -26.95 -13.39
C GLN A 192 -4.60 -27.31 -14.45
N LYS A 193 -4.88 -26.97 -15.71
CA LYS A 193 -3.96 -27.21 -16.83
C LYS A 193 -2.78 -26.23 -16.87
N ILE A 194 -2.92 -25.07 -16.22
CA ILE A 194 -1.96 -23.97 -16.28
C ILE A 194 -1.34 -23.69 -14.92
N GLY A 195 -0.06 -23.33 -14.93
CA GLY A 195 0.75 -23.15 -13.73
C GLY A 195 1.08 -24.46 -13.04
N THR A 196 1.82 -24.36 -11.94
CA THR A 196 2.20 -25.50 -11.10
C THR A 196 1.68 -25.30 -9.68
N ASN A 197 1.40 -26.40 -8.97
CA ASN A 197 0.87 -26.33 -7.59
C ASN A 197 1.77 -25.54 -6.62
N ASN A 198 3.05 -25.34 -6.96
CA ASN A 198 4.04 -24.62 -6.16
C ASN A 198 4.36 -23.21 -6.68
N ASP A 199 3.70 -22.75 -7.74
CA ASP A 199 3.82 -21.35 -8.17
C ASP A 199 3.22 -20.41 -7.12
N VAL A 200 3.76 -19.20 -7.04
CA VAL A 200 3.28 -18.16 -6.12
C VAL A 200 2.87 -16.94 -6.93
N TYR A 201 1.73 -16.36 -6.59
CA TYR A 201 1.17 -15.18 -7.21
C TYR A 201 0.86 -14.12 -6.16
N ALA A 202 1.23 -12.88 -6.46
CA ALA A 202 0.64 -11.71 -5.80
C ALA A 202 -0.66 -11.32 -6.54
N CYS A 203 -1.67 -10.83 -5.84
CA CYS A 203 -2.97 -10.45 -6.40
C CYS A 203 -3.62 -9.31 -5.63
N GLU A 204 -4.67 -8.72 -6.20
CA GLU A 204 -5.51 -7.70 -5.53
C GLU A 204 -6.64 -8.31 -4.69
N GLY A 205 -6.67 -9.65 -4.58
CA GLY A 205 -7.66 -10.39 -3.81
C GLY A 205 -8.41 -11.41 -4.66
N ARG A 206 -9.47 -11.96 -4.08
CA ARG A 206 -10.34 -12.93 -4.75
C ARG A 206 -11.26 -12.25 -5.76
N GLY A 207 -11.47 -12.90 -6.90
CA GLY A 207 -12.53 -12.55 -7.83
C GLY A 207 -13.90 -13.00 -7.36
N SER A 208 -14.94 -12.67 -8.13
CA SER A 208 -16.31 -13.13 -7.91
C SER A 208 -16.48 -14.64 -8.12
N GLU A 209 -15.67 -15.22 -9.01
CA GLU A 209 -15.67 -16.64 -9.30
C GLU A 209 -14.74 -17.42 -8.37
N LYS A 210 -15.17 -18.61 -7.96
CA LYS A 210 -14.36 -19.50 -7.15
C LYS A 210 -13.04 -19.84 -7.85
N ASP A 211 -11.94 -19.75 -7.12
CA ASP A 211 -10.57 -20.05 -7.57
C ASP A 211 -10.03 -19.07 -8.63
N VAL A 212 -10.69 -17.92 -8.80
CA VAL A 212 -10.21 -16.81 -9.64
C VAL A 212 -9.70 -15.69 -8.73
N TYR A 213 -8.54 -15.13 -9.06
CA TYR A 213 -7.91 -14.05 -8.30
C TYR A 213 -7.63 -12.87 -9.23
N LEU A 214 -7.70 -11.65 -8.68
CA LEU A 214 -7.64 -10.41 -9.44
C LEU A 214 -6.19 -9.95 -9.67
N LYS A 215 -5.90 -9.54 -10.90
CA LYS A 215 -4.60 -8.98 -11.33
C LYS A 215 -3.40 -9.79 -10.82
N ILE A 216 -3.45 -11.10 -11.04
CA ILE A 216 -2.40 -12.01 -10.57
C ILE A 216 -1.06 -11.68 -11.22
N LYS A 217 0.00 -11.66 -10.42
CA LYS A 217 1.37 -11.48 -10.86
C LYS A 217 2.22 -12.61 -10.34
N LYS A 218 2.73 -13.43 -11.25
CA LYS A 218 3.59 -14.56 -10.91
C LYS A 218 4.89 -14.05 -10.29
N LEU A 219 5.26 -14.61 -9.14
CA LEU A 219 6.52 -14.32 -8.47
C LEU A 219 7.60 -15.29 -8.97
N THR A 220 8.84 -14.81 -9.06
CA THR A 220 9.99 -15.60 -9.52
C THR A 220 10.55 -16.48 -8.39
N THR A 221 9.69 -17.29 -7.77
CA THR A 221 10.02 -18.21 -6.67
C THR A 221 8.99 -19.34 -6.60
N LYS A 222 9.30 -20.39 -5.85
CA LYS A 222 8.37 -21.46 -5.50
C LYS A 222 7.91 -21.31 -4.05
N HIS A 223 6.73 -21.83 -3.74
CA HIS A 223 6.06 -21.61 -2.45
C HIS A 223 6.93 -21.93 -1.23
N GLU A 224 7.63 -23.08 -1.23
CA GLU A 224 8.52 -23.44 -0.12
C GLU A 224 9.61 -22.39 0.11
N GLN A 225 10.29 -21.95 -0.96
CA GLN A 225 11.34 -20.94 -0.87
C GLN A 225 10.77 -19.55 -0.52
N PHE A 226 9.60 -19.21 -1.04
CA PHE A 226 8.88 -17.98 -0.71
C PHE A 226 8.58 -17.89 0.79
N ILE A 227 7.98 -18.94 1.36
CA ILE A 227 7.68 -19.03 2.79
C ILE A 227 8.97 -19.07 3.61
N ARG A 228 10.02 -19.73 3.12
CA ARG A 228 11.33 -19.73 3.77
C ARG A 228 11.93 -18.33 3.84
N ASP A 229 11.96 -17.59 2.73
CA ASP A 229 12.49 -16.21 2.68
C ASP A 229 11.65 -15.26 3.56
N ALA A 230 10.32 -15.32 3.49
CA ALA A 230 9.43 -14.53 4.36
C ALA A 230 9.64 -14.87 5.85
N SER A 231 9.82 -16.15 6.20
CA SER A 231 10.08 -16.56 7.58
C SER A 231 11.43 -16.07 8.11
N THR A 232 12.43 -15.92 7.23
CA THR A 232 13.71 -15.32 7.58
C THR A 232 13.52 -13.85 7.94
N THR A 233 12.80 -13.09 7.11
CA THR A 233 12.47 -11.67 7.39
C THR A 233 11.75 -11.55 8.74
N TYR A 234 10.77 -12.42 9.01
CA TYR A 234 10.08 -12.45 10.30
C TYR A 234 11.04 -12.72 11.47
N GLY A 235 11.92 -13.72 11.33
CA GLY A 235 12.87 -14.11 12.37
C GLY A 235 14.00 -13.11 12.63
N GLU A 236 14.30 -12.23 11.67
CA GLU A 236 15.30 -11.15 11.79
C GLU A 236 14.68 -9.82 12.26
N SER A 237 13.35 -9.71 12.26
CA SER A 237 12.65 -8.48 12.63
C SER A 237 12.55 -8.27 14.14
N SER A 238 12.18 -7.05 14.52
CA SER A 238 11.90 -6.69 15.91
C SER A 238 10.61 -7.33 16.47
N ALA A 239 9.86 -8.10 15.66
CA ALA A 239 8.64 -8.79 16.08
C ALA A 239 8.86 -9.73 17.28
N ALA A 240 10.07 -10.30 17.40
CA ALA A 240 10.44 -11.13 18.56
C ALA A 240 10.37 -10.36 19.90
N TYR A 241 10.47 -9.04 19.83
CA TYR A 241 10.34 -8.12 20.96
C TYR A 241 8.97 -7.43 21.01
N ASN A 242 7.97 -7.92 20.25
CA ASN A 242 6.66 -7.28 20.11
C ASN A 242 6.73 -5.82 19.60
N VAL A 243 7.74 -5.49 18.79
CA VAL A 243 7.81 -4.21 18.09
C VAL A 243 7.54 -4.51 16.61
N ILE A 244 6.50 -3.90 16.06
CA ILE A 244 6.05 -4.16 14.69
C ILE A 244 6.12 -2.84 13.93
N ASP A 245 7.01 -2.78 12.96
CA ASP A 245 7.13 -1.67 12.01
C ASP A 245 7.19 -2.26 10.61
N LYS A 246 6.17 -1.96 9.79
CA LYS A 246 6.08 -2.45 8.41
C LYS A 246 7.35 -2.14 7.59
N LEU A 247 7.95 -0.97 7.79
CA LEU A 247 9.11 -0.54 7.00
C LEU A 247 10.35 -1.37 7.33
N GLU A 248 10.49 -1.85 8.57
CA GLU A 248 11.55 -2.76 8.99
C GLU A 248 11.52 -4.06 8.16
N PHE A 249 10.36 -4.71 8.06
CA PHE A 249 10.21 -5.96 7.31
C PHE A 249 10.59 -5.76 5.83
N PHE A 250 10.10 -4.68 5.22
CA PHE A 250 10.35 -4.36 3.82
C PHE A 250 11.83 -4.06 3.56
N ALA A 251 12.49 -3.34 4.47
CA ALA A 251 13.91 -3.08 4.39
C ALA A 251 14.73 -4.37 4.55
N ILE A 252 14.44 -5.22 5.55
CA ILE A 252 15.11 -6.52 5.75
C ILE A 252 14.98 -7.40 4.51
N ALA A 253 13.77 -7.55 3.96
CA ALA A 253 13.55 -8.37 2.77
C ALA A 253 14.37 -7.85 1.58
N SER A 254 14.40 -6.53 1.37
CA SER A 254 15.16 -5.90 0.28
C SER A 254 16.67 -6.20 0.39
N VAL A 255 17.25 -6.04 1.59
CA VAL A 255 18.66 -6.36 1.83
C VAL A 255 18.92 -7.86 1.69
N HIS A 256 18.04 -8.71 2.24
CA HIS A 256 18.18 -10.17 2.17
C HIS A 256 18.12 -10.67 0.72
N LYS A 257 17.27 -10.12 -0.16
CA LYS A 257 17.29 -10.48 -1.59
C LYS A 257 18.58 -10.09 -2.29
N ARG A 258 19.19 -8.97 -1.88
CA ARG A 258 20.45 -8.45 -2.45
C ARG A 258 21.65 -9.29 -2.05
N ASN A 259 21.78 -9.66 -0.78
CA ASN A 259 23.00 -10.28 -0.26
C ASN A 259 22.87 -11.79 0.04
N LYS A 260 21.64 -12.34 0.11
CA LYS A 260 21.33 -13.73 0.48
C LYS A 260 21.95 -14.18 1.82
N LYS A 261 22.23 -13.21 2.70
CA LYS A 261 22.82 -13.44 4.02
C LYS A 261 21.80 -13.05 5.08
N ALA A 262 21.36 -14.05 5.83
CA ALA A 262 20.53 -13.88 7.00
C ALA A 262 20.74 -15.09 7.92
N TYR A 263 20.79 -14.83 9.22
CA TYR A 263 21.08 -15.82 10.27
C TYR A 263 19.78 -16.34 10.92
N GLY A 264 18.69 -15.58 10.84
CA GLY A 264 17.41 -15.83 11.48
C GLY A 264 16.57 -16.94 10.86
N VAL A 265 17.00 -17.54 9.74
CA VAL A 265 16.24 -18.62 9.08
C VAL A 265 16.03 -19.85 9.98
N ASN A 266 16.96 -20.09 10.90
CA ASN A 266 16.92 -21.19 11.87
C ASN A 266 16.46 -20.73 13.26
N SER A 267 16.04 -19.47 13.42
CA SER A 267 15.45 -18.99 14.68
C SER A 267 14.16 -19.73 15.00
N ASP A 268 13.79 -19.81 16.27
CA ASP A 268 12.55 -20.46 16.69
C ASP A 268 11.31 -19.71 16.17
N PHE A 269 11.42 -18.39 15.98
CA PHE A 269 10.41 -17.57 15.32
C PHE A 269 10.20 -17.97 13.86
N ALA A 270 11.29 -18.13 13.10
CA ALA A 270 11.20 -18.55 11.70
C ALA A 270 10.69 -20.01 11.57
N LYS A 271 11.09 -20.91 12.48
CA LYS A 271 10.54 -22.28 12.54
C LYS A 271 9.05 -22.26 12.83
N LYS A 272 8.60 -21.48 13.83
CA LYS A 272 7.18 -21.31 14.18
C LYS A 272 6.38 -20.73 13.01
N PHE A 273 6.93 -19.76 12.28
CA PHE A 273 6.30 -19.23 11.08
C PHE A 273 6.05 -20.33 10.04
N ARG A 274 7.05 -21.19 9.78
CA ARG A 274 6.96 -22.26 8.78
C ARG A 274 6.10 -23.43 9.21
N SER A 275 5.93 -23.68 10.51
CA SER A 275 5.07 -24.75 11.01
C SER A 275 3.57 -24.46 10.87
N LEU A 276 3.19 -23.19 10.70
CA LEU A 276 1.80 -22.78 10.50
C LEU A 276 1.34 -23.07 9.07
N LYS A 277 0.04 -23.32 8.90
CA LYS A 277 -0.61 -23.34 7.57
C LYS A 277 -0.66 -21.93 6.99
N ASP A 278 -0.77 -21.83 5.66
CA ASP A 278 -0.79 -20.53 4.97
C ASP A 278 -1.86 -19.57 5.49
N SER A 279 -3.09 -20.06 5.69
CA SER A 279 -4.19 -19.26 6.22
C SER A 279 -4.01 -18.84 7.68
N GLU A 280 -3.26 -19.60 8.49
CA GLU A 280 -3.06 -19.30 9.91
C GLU A 280 -2.13 -18.09 10.10
N ARG A 281 -1.22 -17.85 9.15
CA ARG A 281 -0.33 -16.67 9.16
C ARG A 281 -1.11 -15.37 8.99
N ASN A 282 -2.31 -15.40 8.41
CA ASN A 282 -3.18 -14.23 8.30
C ASN A 282 -3.59 -13.66 9.65
N ASN A 283 -3.56 -14.45 10.73
CA ASN A 283 -3.95 -14.00 12.06
C ASN A 283 -2.86 -13.21 12.79
N ASN A 284 -1.65 -13.12 12.22
CA ASN A 284 -0.53 -12.39 12.82
C ASN A 284 -0.06 -11.26 11.88
N GLU A 285 -0.14 -10.02 12.35
CA GLU A 285 0.21 -8.85 11.55
C GLU A 285 1.68 -8.86 11.07
N ALA A 286 2.63 -9.18 11.95
CA ALA A 286 4.05 -9.22 11.60
C ALA A 286 4.35 -10.33 10.56
N MET A 287 3.62 -11.45 10.61
CA MET A 287 3.74 -12.49 9.58
C MET A 287 3.21 -12.01 8.23
N ARG A 288 2.07 -11.30 8.20
CA ARG A 288 1.57 -10.67 6.97
C ARG A 288 2.57 -9.65 6.41
N HIS A 289 3.12 -8.76 7.25
CA HIS A 289 4.15 -7.80 6.81
C HIS A 289 5.39 -8.50 6.25
N SER A 290 5.80 -9.63 6.83
CA SER A 290 6.93 -10.42 6.32
C SER A 290 6.66 -11.01 4.92
N ILE A 291 5.44 -11.50 4.68
CA ILE A 291 5.00 -11.99 3.36
C ILE A 291 4.91 -10.82 2.37
N ALA A 292 4.31 -9.71 2.76
CA ALA A 292 4.19 -8.50 1.95
C ALA A 292 5.57 -7.95 1.53
N ALA A 293 6.52 -7.95 2.46
CA ALA A 293 7.88 -7.53 2.22
C ALA A 293 8.59 -8.42 1.17
N GLU A 294 8.42 -9.74 1.27
CA GLU A 294 8.96 -10.67 0.28
C GLU A 294 8.31 -10.51 -1.10
N ILE A 295 6.99 -10.28 -1.15
CA ILE A 295 6.28 -9.93 -2.40
C ILE A 295 6.88 -8.65 -3.01
N ASN A 296 7.00 -7.58 -2.23
CA ASN A 296 7.58 -6.31 -2.69
C ASN A 296 8.99 -6.52 -3.24
N ALA A 297 9.85 -7.24 -2.53
CA ALA A 297 11.23 -7.46 -2.94
C ALA A 297 11.32 -8.32 -4.23
N LEU A 298 10.52 -9.37 -4.36
CA LEU A 298 10.45 -10.21 -5.58
C LEU A 298 9.93 -9.44 -6.79
N LEU A 299 9.00 -8.51 -6.57
CA LEU A 299 8.45 -7.66 -7.61
C LEU A 299 9.33 -6.44 -7.94
N LYS A 300 10.50 -6.29 -7.29
CA LYS A 300 11.38 -5.13 -7.40
C LYS A 300 10.64 -3.82 -7.08
N GLY A 301 9.78 -3.85 -6.06
CA GLY A 301 9.11 -2.68 -5.52
C GLY A 301 10.08 -1.75 -4.80
N HIS A 302 9.55 -0.77 -4.07
CA HIS A 302 10.36 0.25 -3.41
C HIS A 302 11.34 -0.36 -2.41
N ASP A 303 12.60 0.09 -2.42
CA ASP A 303 13.64 -0.34 -1.50
C ASP A 303 13.66 0.55 -0.27
N TYR A 304 12.91 0.16 0.76
CA TYR A 304 12.85 0.85 2.04
C TYR A 304 14.16 0.82 2.82
N SER A 305 15.14 -0.02 2.44
CA SER A 305 16.46 -0.03 3.05
C SER A 305 17.38 1.09 2.55
N ASN A 306 16.93 1.88 1.56
CA ASN A 306 17.70 2.95 0.93
C ASN A 306 19.08 2.46 0.41
N GLY A 307 19.12 1.28 -0.22
CA GLY A 307 20.35 0.72 -0.77
C GLY A 307 21.28 0.06 0.25
N ALA A 308 20.83 -0.22 1.48
CA ALA A 308 21.64 -0.88 2.49
C ALA A 308 22.15 -2.26 2.05
N LYS A 309 23.36 -2.63 2.46
CA LYS A 309 23.94 -3.96 2.17
C LYS A 309 23.85 -4.93 3.35
N GLN A 310 23.58 -4.40 4.54
CA GLN A 310 23.50 -5.14 5.78
C GLN A 310 22.62 -4.39 6.78
N TRP A 311 22.15 -5.10 7.80
CA TRP A 311 21.43 -4.54 8.95
C TRP A 311 22.01 -5.10 10.24
N ASP A 312 21.65 -4.47 11.36
CA ASP A 312 21.90 -4.95 12.72
C ASP A 312 20.75 -4.60 13.64
N GLY A 313 20.46 -5.48 14.60
CA GLY A 313 19.42 -5.27 15.60
C GLY A 313 19.96 -4.64 16.90
N ALA A 314 19.08 -4.59 17.89
CA ALA A 314 19.33 -4.05 19.23
C ALA A 314 20.55 -4.65 19.94
N GLU A 315 20.95 -5.87 19.59
CA GLU A 315 22.10 -6.54 20.19
C GLU A 315 23.41 -5.77 20.00
N GLN A 316 23.53 -4.94 18.95
CA GLN A 316 24.71 -4.09 18.74
C GLN A 316 24.77 -2.90 19.71
N THR A 317 23.66 -2.51 20.35
CA THR A 317 23.63 -1.33 21.25
C THR A 317 23.97 -1.66 22.70
N ASN A 318 23.87 -2.94 23.07
CA ASN A 318 24.08 -3.44 24.43
C ASN A 318 25.54 -3.86 24.70
N LEU A 319 26.48 -3.01 24.31
CA LEU A 319 27.89 -3.16 24.65
C LEU A 319 28.13 -2.68 26.08
N PRO A 320 29.04 -3.31 26.85
CA PRO A 320 29.58 -2.67 28.04
C PRO A 320 30.19 -1.34 27.64
N LYS A 321 29.90 -0.29 28.42
CA LYS A 321 30.41 1.06 28.15
C LYS A 321 31.94 1.02 28.03
N ASP A 322 32.46 1.73 27.03
CA ASP A 322 33.91 1.81 26.74
C ASP A 322 34.59 0.47 26.42
N SER A 323 33.82 -0.55 26.01
CA SER A 323 34.39 -1.82 25.56
C SER A 323 34.85 -1.77 24.11
N ASP A 324 36.11 -2.18 23.90
CA ASP A 324 36.72 -2.37 22.58
C ASP A 324 36.72 -3.84 22.12
N SER A 325 36.00 -4.70 22.82
CA SER A 325 35.85 -6.11 22.47
C SER A 325 35.33 -6.26 21.04
N SER A 326 35.97 -7.12 20.25
CA SER A 326 35.55 -7.39 18.87
C SER A 326 34.33 -8.31 18.78
N SER A 327 34.10 -9.13 19.80
CA SER A 327 33.05 -10.18 19.84
C SER A 327 32.75 -10.59 21.28
N ASN A 328 31.57 -11.16 21.51
CA ASN A 328 31.21 -11.87 22.75
C ASN A 328 31.19 -13.40 22.58
N GLY A 329 31.74 -13.91 21.48
CA GLY A 329 31.72 -15.33 21.12
C GLY A 329 30.44 -15.79 20.42
N ARG A 330 29.33 -15.05 20.53
CA ARG A 330 28.08 -15.32 19.82
C ARG A 330 27.94 -14.47 18.56
N PHE A 331 28.30 -13.19 18.65
CA PHE A 331 28.28 -12.27 17.54
C PHE A 331 29.41 -11.26 17.66
N MET A 332 29.71 -10.66 16.52
CA MET A 332 30.74 -9.65 16.37
C MET A 332 30.16 -8.26 16.64
N PHE A 333 30.90 -7.42 17.35
CA PHE A 333 30.52 -6.04 17.65
C PHE A 333 30.95 -5.12 16.52
N LYS A 334 30.02 -4.79 15.62
CA LYS A 334 30.32 -4.07 14.37
C LYS A 334 30.93 -2.69 14.60
N VAL A 335 30.52 -2.00 15.66
CA VAL A 335 31.12 -0.71 16.04
C VAL A 335 32.63 -0.80 16.27
N ASN A 336 33.14 -1.91 16.81
CA ASN A 336 34.55 -2.08 17.15
C ASN A 336 35.39 -2.69 16.01
N VAL A 337 34.77 -3.47 15.11
CA VAL A 337 35.46 -4.20 14.04
C VAL A 337 35.27 -3.63 12.64
N MET A 338 34.21 -2.85 12.42
CA MET A 338 33.88 -2.22 11.16
C MET A 338 33.90 -0.71 11.29
N GLY A 339 33.58 -0.19 12.48
CA GLY A 339 33.40 1.23 12.69
C GLY A 339 32.15 1.72 11.98
N TRP A 340 31.50 2.71 12.56
CA TRP A 340 30.29 3.28 11.98
C TRP A 340 30.21 4.79 12.13
N ASP A 341 29.36 5.37 11.28
CA ASP A 341 28.90 6.76 11.34
C ASP A 341 27.37 6.75 11.19
N ILE A 342 26.65 7.05 12.26
CA ILE A 342 25.19 7.04 12.28
C ILE A 342 24.70 8.47 12.10
N LEU A 343 23.83 8.72 11.11
CA LEU A 343 23.15 10.01 10.94
C LEU A 343 22.36 10.40 12.19
N ASP A 344 22.33 11.70 12.52
CA ASP A 344 21.70 12.24 13.73
C ASP A 344 20.27 11.72 13.93
N GLU A 345 19.44 11.82 12.87
CA GLU A 345 18.05 11.35 12.89
C GLU A 345 17.94 9.86 13.22
N HIS A 346 18.81 9.03 12.63
CA HIS A 346 18.83 7.60 12.86
C HIS A 346 19.33 7.25 14.26
N TYR A 347 20.32 7.98 14.77
CA TYR A 347 20.86 7.76 16.11
C TYR A 347 19.83 8.09 17.18
N ILE A 348 19.16 9.25 17.06
CA ILE A 348 18.09 9.68 17.96
C ILE A 348 16.93 8.69 17.91
N SER A 349 16.49 8.31 16.70
CA SER A 349 15.38 7.37 16.52
C SER A 349 15.70 5.98 17.10
N TRP A 350 16.88 5.42 16.81
CA TRP A 350 17.28 4.13 17.34
C TRP A 350 17.42 4.15 18.86
N GLN A 351 18.03 5.21 19.39
CA GLN A 351 18.16 5.40 20.84
C GLN A 351 16.78 5.42 21.50
N ALA A 352 15.84 6.20 20.98
CA ALA A 352 14.49 6.28 21.52
C ALA A 352 13.78 4.91 21.49
N ALA A 353 13.87 4.18 20.37
CA ALA A 353 13.26 2.86 20.22
C ALA A 353 13.84 1.82 21.21
N ILE A 354 15.16 1.77 21.34
CA ILE A 354 15.87 0.85 22.24
C ILE A 354 15.56 1.18 23.71
N LYS A 355 15.64 2.46 24.08
CA LYS A 355 15.33 2.92 25.45
C LYS A 355 13.88 2.64 25.82
N SER A 356 12.94 2.90 24.90
CA SER A 356 11.52 2.58 25.13
C SER A 356 11.29 1.09 25.32
N LYS A 357 12.05 0.21 24.65
CA LYS A 357 11.83 -1.24 24.70
C LYS A 357 12.55 -1.93 25.86
N PHE A 358 13.78 -1.52 26.15
CA PHE A 358 14.66 -2.22 27.09
C PHE A 358 15.11 -1.35 28.27
N GLY A 359 15.02 -0.03 28.16
CA GLY A 359 15.48 0.95 29.15
C GLY A 359 16.84 1.58 28.82
N ASP A 360 17.19 2.66 29.52
CA ASP A 360 18.34 3.52 29.22
C ASP A 360 19.68 2.79 29.16
N LYS A 361 19.88 1.81 30.03
CA LYS A 361 21.14 1.07 30.15
C LYS A 361 21.49 0.18 28.94
N PHE A 362 20.58 0.01 27.98
CA PHE A 362 20.75 -0.86 26.82
C PHE A 362 21.20 -0.13 25.56
N PHE A 363 21.46 1.18 25.66
CA PHE A 363 21.98 1.98 24.56
C PHE A 363 23.32 2.62 24.97
N ASN A 364 24.41 1.88 24.76
CA ASN A 364 25.76 2.26 25.24
C ASN A 364 26.76 2.43 24.09
N VAL A 365 26.27 2.78 22.90
CA VAL A 365 27.11 2.91 21.73
C VAL A 365 27.30 4.35 21.30
N PRO A 366 28.49 4.72 20.80
CA PRO A 366 28.70 6.04 20.24
C PRO A 366 28.02 6.16 18.88
N GLN A 367 27.62 7.39 18.53
CA GLN A 367 27.08 7.69 17.21
C GLN A 367 28.11 7.47 16.09
N LYS A 368 29.38 7.80 16.36
CA LYS A 368 30.50 7.64 15.44
C LYS A 368 31.68 7.01 16.15
N LYS A 369 32.26 5.96 15.56
CA LYS A 369 33.47 5.31 16.06
C LYS A 369 34.21 4.62 14.93
N TYR A 370 35.53 4.82 14.88
CA TYR A 370 36.41 4.04 14.00
C TYR A 370 36.61 2.65 14.60
N ALA A 371 36.75 1.64 13.75
CA ALA A 371 37.09 0.31 14.19
C ALA A 371 38.44 0.32 14.91
N VAL A 372 38.51 -0.35 16.05
CA VAL A 372 39.69 -0.42 16.91
C VAL A 372 40.54 -1.67 16.64
N SER A 373 40.01 -2.62 15.88
CA SER A 373 40.65 -3.92 15.61
C SER A 373 40.43 -4.42 14.19
N ASN A 374 41.39 -5.20 13.70
CA ASN A 374 41.20 -6.11 12.57
C ASN A 374 40.56 -7.39 13.09
N TYR A 375 39.61 -7.98 12.36
CA TYR A 375 38.86 -9.14 12.84
C TYR A 375 38.52 -10.10 11.71
N GLY A 376 38.73 -11.41 11.92
CA GLY A 376 38.32 -12.45 10.97
C GLY A 376 38.83 -12.25 9.54
N GLY A 377 40.08 -11.77 9.39
CA GLY A 377 40.67 -11.45 8.09
C GLY A 377 40.33 -10.06 7.53
N MET A 378 39.41 -9.31 8.16
CA MET A 378 39.09 -7.94 7.77
C MET A 378 40.15 -6.96 8.28
N LYS A 379 40.69 -6.13 7.37
CA LYS A 379 41.65 -5.06 7.68
C LYS A 379 40.95 -3.71 7.84
N ASN A 380 40.24 -3.56 8.95
CA ASN A 380 39.36 -2.43 9.22
C ASN A 380 39.88 -1.47 10.29
N LYS A 381 40.94 -1.80 11.04
CA LYS A 381 41.47 -0.93 12.09
C LYS A 381 41.65 0.50 11.55
N ASP A 382 41.22 1.47 12.35
CA ASP A 382 41.24 2.91 12.04
C ASP A 382 40.37 3.29 10.83
N LYS A 383 39.29 2.54 10.57
CA LYS A 383 38.33 2.85 9.51
C LYS A 383 36.89 2.87 10.01
N ILE A 384 36.05 3.64 9.33
CA ILE A 384 34.60 3.51 9.33
C ILE A 384 34.23 2.78 8.05
N ARG A 385 33.51 1.66 8.21
CA ARG A 385 33.02 0.83 7.10
C ARG A 385 31.51 0.85 6.96
N LEU A 386 30.78 1.41 7.92
CA LEU A 386 29.32 1.46 7.93
C LEU A 386 28.83 2.90 8.07
N GLN A 387 27.87 3.28 7.22
CA GLN A 387 27.11 4.52 7.40
C GLN A 387 25.62 4.18 7.39
N SER A 388 24.84 4.74 8.33
CA SER A 388 23.40 4.46 8.38
C SER A 388 22.67 5.11 7.19
N VAL A 389 21.67 4.41 6.67
CA VAL A 389 20.82 4.88 5.55
C VAL A 389 19.32 4.75 5.81
N ALA A 390 18.95 3.97 6.82
CA ALA A 390 17.59 3.90 7.36
C ALA A 390 17.64 3.33 8.78
N GLN A 391 16.60 3.62 9.56
CA GLN A 391 16.38 3.07 10.88
C GLN A 391 14.88 2.83 11.07
N TYR A 392 14.50 1.60 11.40
CA TYR A 392 13.11 1.20 11.65
C TYR A 392 13.05 0.26 12.85
N ALA A 393 12.03 0.41 13.70
CA ALA A 393 11.89 -0.34 14.94
C ALA A 393 13.21 -0.40 15.75
N LEU A 394 13.77 -1.58 15.97
CA LEU A 394 15.03 -1.78 16.71
C LEU A 394 16.22 -2.07 15.78
N THR A 395 16.06 -1.88 14.47
CA THR A 395 17.02 -2.28 13.45
C THR A 395 17.62 -1.07 12.75
N MET A 396 18.93 -1.12 12.53
CA MET A 396 19.70 -0.15 11.76
C MET A 396 20.14 -0.75 10.42
N PHE A 397 20.03 0.03 9.35
CA PHE A 397 20.40 -0.39 8.00
C PHE A 397 21.62 0.39 7.50
N TRP A 398 22.59 -0.33 6.92
CA TRP A 398 23.91 0.22 6.62
C TRP A 398 24.27 0.11 5.16
N LYS A 399 24.83 1.19 4.61
CA LYS A 399 25.68 1.11 3.42
C LYS A 399 27.13 0.92 3.83
N GLU A 400 27.90 0.29 2.95
CA GLU A 400 29.34 0.14 3.14
C GLU A 400 30.10 1.37 2.65
N VAL A 401 31.07 1.81 3.44
CA VAL A 401 31.99 2.91 3.12
C VAL A 401 33.45 2.48 3.43
N ASP A 402 34.43 3.31 3.10
CA ASP A 402 35.84 3.12 3.51
C ASP A 402 36.46 4.48 3.86
N ILE A 403 36.14 4.96 5.07
CA ILE A 403 36.64 6.24 5.58
C ILE A 403 37.76 5.94 6.58
N LYS A 404 38.97 6.47 6.33
CA LYS A 404 40.12 6.29 7.22
C LYS A 404 40.12 7.33 8.33
N LYS A 405 40.59 6.95 9.52
CA LYS A 405 40.86 7.88 10.62
C LYS A 405 41.91 8.89 10.14
N PRO A 406 41.66 10.20 10.29
CA PRO A 406 42.68 11.22 10.00
C PRO A 406 43.93 10.96 10.84
N GLU A 407 45.11 11.21 10.26
CA GLU A 407 46.36 11.21 11.02
C GLU A 407 46.33 12.38 12.01
N GLU A 408 46.64 12.10 13.27
CA GLU A 408 46.83 13.13 14.29
C GLU A 408 48.06 13.95 13.90
N LYS A 409 47.87 15.24 13.63
CA LYS A 409 48.94 16.18 13.26
C LYS A 409 49.71 16.68 14.47
#